data_AF-A0AAJ1RJG3-F1
#
_entry.id   AF-A0AAJ1RJG3-F1
#
_cell.length_a   1.000
_cell.length_b   1.000
_cell.length_c   1.000
_cell.angle_alpha   90.00
_cell.angle_beta   90.00
_cell.angle_gamma   90.00
#
_symmetry.space_group_name_H-M   'P 1'
#
loop_
_entity.id
_entity.type
_entity.pdbx_description
1 polymer ?
#
loop_
_entity_poly.entity_id
_entity_poly.type
_entity_poly.pdbx_seq_one_letter_code
_entity_poly.pdbx_strand_id
1 'polypeptide(L)'
;MSNAMKQLSRLSKLIFEMEIDLGLSDLSQPEKLVLMAAHEQSDADGQFQTHQLLSHPLSAKMARPTFFRALKLLEQKELLLRNPDKKRGLYSVAET
;
A
#
# COMPACT_ATOMS: atom_id res chain seq x y z
N MET A 1 13.65 -21.12 -18.62
CA MET A 1 13.24 -19.69 -18.61
C MET A 1 11.85 -19.45 -19.21
N SER A 2 11.54 -19.92 -20.43
CA SER A 2 10.22 -19.66 -21.07
C SER A 2 9.01 -20.08 -20.21
N ASN A 3 9.03 -21.25 -19.57
CA ASN A 3 7.91 -21.70 -18.74
C ASN A 3 7.74 -20.86 -17.45
N ALA A 4 8.84 -20.50 -16.79
CA ALA A 4 8.83 -19.64 -15.61
C ALA A 4 8.28 -18.23 -15.94
N MET A 5 8.63 -17.67 -17.10
CA MET A 5 8.07 -16.40 -17.57
C MET A 5 6.57 -16.49 -17.88
N LYS A 6 6.11 -17.62 -18.44
CA LYS A 6 4.68 -17.88 -18.64
C LYS A 6 3.92 -17.98 -17.32
N GLN A 7 4.50 -18.63 -16.31
CA GLN A 7 3.91 -18.71 -14.97
C GLN A 7 3.84 -17.34 -14.30
N LEU A 8 4.94 -16.58 -14.32
CA LEU A 8 4.99 -15.23 -13.79
C LEU A 8 3.93 -14.32 -14.45
N SER A 9 3.83 -14.38 -15.78
CA SER A 9 2.82 -13.61 -16.52
C SER A 9 1.37 -13.94 -16.09
N ARG A 10 1.06 -15.22 -15.85
CA ARG A 10 -0.27 -15.62 -15.35
C ARG A 10 -0.54 -15.08 -13.95
N LEU A 11 0.44 -15.14 -13.07
CA LEU A 11 0.32 -14.59 -11.71
C LEU A 11 0.17 -13.07 -11.73
N SER A 12 0.96 -12.37 -12.55
CA SER A 12 0.81 -10.92 -12.73
C SER A 12 -0.56 -10.53 -13.26
N LYS A 13 -1.13 -11.32 -14.19
CA LYS A 13 -2.49 -11.08 -14.70
C LYS A 13 -3.54 -11.24 -13.60
N LEU A 14 -3.43 -12.28 -12.77
CA LEU A 14 -4.34 -12.52 -11.67
C LEU A 14 -4.30 -11.38 -10.64
N ILE A 15 -3.09 -10.93 -10.26
CA ILE A 15 -2.93 -9.78 -9.35
C ILE A 15 -3.56 -8.52 -9.97
N PHE A 16 -3.31 -8.27 -11.25
CA PHE A 16 -3.88 -7.12 -11.95
C PHE A 16 -5.42 -7.14 -11.99
N GLU A 17 -6.02 -8.30 -12.23
CA GLU A 17 -7.48 -8.46 -12.21
C GLU A 17 -8.05 -8.23 -10.81
N MET A 18 -7.40 -8.76 -9.76
CA MET A 18 -7.79 -8.50 -8.38
C MET A 18 -7.70 -7.01 -8.01
N GLU A 19 -6.65 -6.32 -8.45
CA GLU A 19 -6.51 -4.87 -8.24
C GLU A 19 -7.67 -4.10 -8.89
N ILE A 20 -8.17 -4.55 -10.05
CA ILE A 20 -9.34 -3.95 -10.70
C ILE A 20 -10.60 -4.19 -9.87
N ASP A 21 -10.83 -5.43 -9.45
CA ASP A 21 -12.02 -5.81 -8.69
C ASP A 21 -12.09 -5.07 -7.34
N LEU A 22 -10.94 -4.75 -6.74
CA LEU A 22 -10.81 -3.96 -5.51
C LEU A 22 -10.84 -2.44 -5.74
N GLY A 23 -11.02 -1.96 -6.98
CA GLY A 23 -11.05 -0.54 -7.31
C GLY A 23 -9.69 0.17 -7.18
N LEU A 24 -8.58 -0.57 -7.18
CA LEU A 24 -7.22 -0.02 -7.04
C LEU A 24 -6.61 0.42 -8.38
N SER A 25 -7.34 0.26 -9.49
CA SER A 25 -6.88 0.58 -10.85
C SER A 25 -6.31 1.99 -11.01
N ASP A 26 -6.91 2.96 -10.30
CA ASP A 26 -6.55 4.38 -10.41
C ASP A 26 -5.37 4.78 -9.52
N LEU A 27 -4.82 3.84 -8.76
CA LEU A 27 -3.64 4.06 -7.91
C LEU A 27 -2.36 3.80 -8.70
N SER A 28 -1.37 4.67 -8.51
CA SER A 28 -0.01 4.42 -9.01
C SER A 28 0.63 3.23 -8.28
N GLN A 29 1.63 2.60 -8.89
CA GLN A 29 2.35 1.48 -8.27
C GLN A 29 2.87 1.82 -6.84
N PRO A 30 3.46 3.00 -6.58
CA PRO A 30 3.83 3.39 -5.23
C PRO A 30 2.64 3.44 -4.25
N GLU A 31 1.49 3.98 -4.67
CA GLU A 31 0.28 4.03 -3.85
C GLU A 31 -0.22 2.63 -3.51
N LYS A 32 -0.31 1.73 -4.50
CA LYS A 32 -0.70 0.33 -4.29
C LYS A 32 0.20 -0.38 -3.28
N LEU A 33 1.52 -0.24 -3.44
CA LEU A 33 2.49 -0.88 -2.54
C LEU A 33 2.40 -0.36 -1.11
N VAL A 34 2.20 0.95 -0.94
CA VAL A 34 2.04 1.57 0.38
C VAL A 34 0.72 1.14 1.03
N LEU A 35 -0.37 1.10 0.26
CA LEU A 35 -1.69 0.68 0.75
C LEU A 35 -1.69 -0.80 1.17
N MET A 36 -1.13 -1.69 0.35
CA MET A 36 -0.98 -3.11 0.71
C MET A 36 -0.10 -3.29 1.96
N ALA A 37 1.02 -2.57 2.04
CA ALA A 37 1.86 -2.60 3.24
C ALA A 37 1.13 -2.06 4.48
N ALA A 38 0.23 -1.08 4.32
CA ALA A 38 -0.58 -0.56 5.41
C ALA A 38 -1.58 -1.61 5.94
N HIS A 39 -2.31 -2.29 5.05
CA HIS A 39 -3.22 -3.38 5.43
C HIS A 39 -2.49 -4.59 6.05
N GLU A 40 -1.28 -4.90 5.61
CA GLU A 40 -0.50 -6.00 6.19
C GLU A 40 0.05 -5.66 7.59
N GLN A 41 0.36 -4.38 7.84
CA GLN A 41 0.93 -3.91 9.11
C GLN A 41 -0.11 -3.37 10.10
N SER A 42 -1.36 -3.18 9.67
CA SER A 42 -2.42 -2.69 10.54
C SER A 42 -2.75 -3.68 11.65
N ASP A 43 -2.93 -3.18 12.87
CA ASP A 43 -3.40 -3.96 14.01
C ASP A 43 -4.91 -4.25 13.93
N ALA A 44 -5.46 -4.84 15.00
CA ALA A 44 -6.88 -5.17 15.08
C ALA A 44 -7.81 -3.95 15.00
N ASP A 45 -7.30 -2.75 15.28
CA ASP A 45 -8.03 -1.49 15.17
C ASP A 45 -7.75 -0.78 13.83
N GLY A 46 -7.11 -1.45 12.87
CA GLY A 46 -6.73 -0.89 11.58
C GLY A 46 -5.58 0.11 11.66
N GLN A 47 -4.87 0.22 12.78
CA GLN A 47 -3.85 1.24 13.01
C GLN A 47 -2.45 0.74 12.67
N PHE A 48 -1.61 1.64 12.15
CA PHE A 48 -0.20 1.35 11.87
C PHE A 48 0.68 2.58 12.06
N GLN A 49 1.98 2.34 12.24
CA GLN A 49 3.00 3.38 12.33
C GLN A 49 3.75 3.51 11.01
N THR A 50 4.02 4.75 10.60
CA THR A 50 4.72 5.07 9.35
C THR A 50 6.09 4.37 9.24
N HIS A 51 6.79 4.17 10.36
CA HIS A 51 8.10 3.51 10.36
C HIS A 51 8.01 2.02 9.98
N GLN A 52 6.90 1.35 10.31
CA GLN A 52 6.66 -0.06 9.94
C GLN A 52 6.56 -0.21 8.42
N LEU A 53 5.86 0.72 7.77
CA LEU A 53 5.77 0.77 6.31
C LEU A 53 7.12 1.11 5.67
N LEU A 54 7.91 2.03 6.25
CA LEU A 54 9.24 2.32 5.73
C LEU A 54 10.18 1.11 5.75
N SER A 55 10.00 0.18 6.70
CA SER A 55 10.75 -1.08 6.77
C SER A 55 10.13 -2.25 6.00
N HIS A 56 8.93 -2.10 5.46
CA HIS A 56 8.17 -3.20 4.84
C HIS A 56 8.75 -3.61 3.48
N PRO A 57 8.84 -4.91 3.12
CA PRO A 57 9.41 -5.35 1.84
C PRO A 57 8.82 -4.69 0.59
N LEU A 58 7.52 -4.36 0.62
CA LEU A 58 6.82 -3.70 -0.50
C LEU A 58 7.23 -2.23 -0.71
N SER A 59 7.72 -1.55 0.33
CA SER A 59 8.05 -0.12 0.31
C SER A 59 9.50 0.20 0.66
N ALA A 60 10.27 -0.75 1.19
CA ALA A 60 11.65 -0.56 1.63
C ALA A 60 12.61 -0.20 0.48
N LYS A 61 12.31 -0.64 -0.75
CA LYS A 61 13.09 -0.28 -1.95
C LYS A 61 12.71 1.08 -2.54
N MET A 62 11.66 1.71 -2.04
CA MET A 62 11.17 2.98 -2.54
C MET A 62 12.00 4.15 -1.98
N ALA A 63 12.32 5.13 -2.82
CA ALA A 63 12.93 6.36 -2.34
C ALA A 63 11.99 7.08 -1.36
N ARG A 64 12.53 7.60 -0.26
CA ARG A 64 11.73 8.31 0.77
C ARG A 64 10.82 9.40 0.21
N PRO A 65 11.24 10.27 -0.72
CA PRO A 65 10.35 11.27 -1.31
C PRO A 65 9.15 10.66 -2.04
N THR A 66 9.34 9.52 -2.71
CA THR A 66 8.26 8.80 -3.40
C THR A 66 7.30 8.17 -2.39
N PHE A 67 7.82 7.58 -1.32
CA PHE A 67 7.01 6.99 -0.25
C PHE A 67 6.08 8.04 0.40
N PHE A 68 6.64 9.17 0.85
CA PHE A 68 5.83 10.20 1.50
C PHE A 68 4.84 10.86 0.53
N ARG A 69 5.17 10.93 -0.77
CA ARG A 69 4.22 11.39 -1.79
C ARG A 69 3.05 10.42 -1.92
N ALA A 70 3.33 9.11 -2.01
CA ALA A 70 2.29 8.09 -2.09
C ALA A 70 1.41 8.08 -0.84
N LEU A 71 2.01 8.13 0.35
CA LEU A 71 1.27 8.20 1.63
C LEU A 71 0.31 9.41 1.67
N LYS A 72 0.79 10.58 1.23
CA LYS A 72 -0.04 11.79 1.17
C LYS A 72 -1.18 11.68 0.15
N LEU A 73 -0.95 11.07 -1.01
CA LEU A 73 -2.01 10.87 -2.00
C LEU A 73 -3.07 9.90 -1.50
N LEU A 74 -2.67 8.82 -0.82
CA LEU A 74 -3.60 7.88 -0.18
C LEU A 74 -4.41 8.55 0.95
N GLU A 75 -3.80 9.46 1.70
CA GLU A 75 -4.51 10.30 2.69
C GLU A 75 -5.55 11.21 2.02
N GLN A 76 -5.19 11.84 0.90
CA GLN A 76 -6.12 12.68 0.13
C GLN A 76 -7.27 11.90 -0.52
N LYS A 77 -7.04 10.62 -0.84
CA LYS A 77 -8.04 9.70 -1.37
C LYS A 77 -8.88 9.05 -0.27
N GLU A 78 -8.67 9.42 0.99
CA GLU A 78 -9.36 8.87 2.17
C GLU A 78 -9.19 7.35 2.34
N LEU A 79 -8.18 6.75 1.70
CA LEU A 79 -7.84 5.33 1.84
C LEU A 79 -6.98 5.07 3.08
N LEU A 80 -6.23 6.09 3.50
CA LEU A 80 -5.47 6.09 4.76
C LEU A 80 -5.86 7.32 5.56
N LEU A 81 -6.17 7.15 6.83
CA LEU A 81 -6.61 8.23 7.69
C LEU A 81 -5.51 8.58 8.68
N ARG A 82 -5.09 9.84 8.68
CA ARG A 82 -4.14 10.32 9.68
C ARG A 82 -4.88 10.53 10.99
N ASN A 83 -4.36 9.98 12.09
CA ASN A 83 -4.97 10.18 13.39
C ASN A 83 -4.53 11.56 13.96
N PRO A 84 -5.43 12.55 14.12
CA PRO A 84 -5.06 13.92 14.51
C PRO A 84 -4.65 14.02 15.99
N ASP A 85 -5.17 13.13 16.83
CA ASP A 85 -5.04 13.23 18.30
C ASP A 85 -3.89 12.37 18.87
N LYS A 86 -3.25 11.54 18.02
CA LYS A 86 -2.19 10.61 18.43
C LYS A 86 -0.80 11.03 17.94
N LYS A 87 0.24 10.38 18.49
CA LYS A 87 1.68 10.61 18.20
C LYS A 87 1.95 10.71 16.69
N ARG A 88 2.86 11.62 16.30
CA ARG A 88 3.35 11.80 14.93
C ARG A 88 3.62 10.44 14.26
N GLY A 89 3.01 10.20 13.11
CA GLY A 89 3.28 9.03 12.28
C GLY A 89 2.32 7.85 12.47
N LEU A 90 1.29 7.98 13.30
CA LEU A 90 0.21 7.01 13.38
C LEU A 90 -0.87 7.30 12.33
N TYR A 91 -1.23 6.26 11.58
CA TYR A 91 -2.31 6.27 10.61
C TYR A 91 -3.24 5.09 10.86
N SER A 92 -4.42 5.14 10.26
CA SER A 92 -5.40 4.07 10.19
C SER A 92 -5.68 3.75 8.73
N VAL A 93 -5.98 2.50 8.43
CA VAL A 93 -6.55 2.14 7.13
C VAL A 93 -8.05 2.46 7.16
N ALA A 94 -8.61 2.94 6.04
CA ALA A 94 -10.05 3.16 5.96
C ALA A 94 -10.80 1.82 5.99
N GLU A 95 -11.89 1.75 6.76
CA GLU A 95 -12.82 0.63 6.67
C GLU A 95 -13.49 0.67 5.29
N THR A 96 -13.38 -0.43 4.53
CA THR A 96 -14.05 -0.60 3.23
C THR A 96 -15.46 -1.13 3.42
#